data_AF-A0A7D5GN27-F1
#
_entry.id   AF-A0A7D5GN27-F1
#
_cell.length_a   1.000
_cell.length_b   1.000
_cell.length_c   1.000
_cell.angle_alpha   90.00
_cell.angle_beta   90.00
_cell.angle_gamma   90.00
#
_symmetry.space_group_name_H-M   'P 1'
#
loop_
_entity.id
_entity.type
_entity.pdbx_description
1 polymer ?
#
loop_
_entity_poly.entity_id
_entity_poly.type
_entity_poly.pdbx_seq_one_letter_code
_entity_poly.pdbx_strand_id
1 'polypeptide(L)'
;MTDGKAIQRKLVGTADERAVSPVVGVILMVAITVILAAVIAAFLMDVGENQRAPGRAGVTINESASPHEVTLTSLGDNTDTVTCSAGGGQASSVGDTFDCPDGESVIAVTGDGSETVIRSDI
;
A
#
# COMPACT_ATOMS: atom_id res chain seq x y z
N MET A 1 16.27 46.42 53.92
CA MET A 1 15.48 46.93 52.77
C MET A 1 15.77 46.01 51.60
N THR A 2 14.90 45.05 51.35
CA THR A 2 15.05 44.07 50.27
C THR A 2 14.64 44.73 48.96
N ASP A 3 15.58 44.79 48.01
CA ASP A 3 15.42 45.46 46.72
C ASP A 3 14.44 44.69 45.83
N GLY A 4 13.16 45.08 45.87
CA GLY A 4 12.08 44.44 45.10
C GLY A 4 12.25 44.57 43.58
N LYS A 5 13.09 45.51 43.12
CA LYS A 5 13.36 45.73 41.70
C LYS A 5 14.24 44.61 41.12
N ALA A 6 15.11 44.03 41.94
CA ALA A 6 15.92 42.86 41.55
C ALA A 6 15.05 41.60 41.34
N ILE A 7 13.97 41.46 42.10
CA ILE A 7 13.08 40.29 42.05
C ILE A 7 12.17 40.33 40.82
N GLN A 8 11.60 41.49 40.48
CA GLN A 8 10.79 41.66 39.25
C GLN A 8 11.56 41.29 37.97
N ARG A 9 12.85 41.62 37.92
CA ARG A 9 13.70 41.36 36.75
C ARG A 9 13.98 39.87 36.54
N LYS A 10 13.89 39.05 37.59
CA LYS A 10 14.02 37.59 37.52
C LYS A 10 12.76 36.89 37.00
N LEU A 11 11.57 37.47 37.18
CA LEU A 11 10.32 36.89 36.70
C LEU A 11 9.99 37.23 35.23
N VAL A 12 10.53 38.32 34.70
CA VAL A 12 10.16 38.86 33.37
C VAL A 12 11.19 38.57 32.28
N GLY A 13 12.35 37.98 32.63
CA GLY A 13 13.40 37.61 31.69
C GLY A 13 14.11 38.81 31.04
N THR A 14 15.28 38.58 30.44
CA THR A 14 15.96 39.60 29.62
C THR A 14 15.20 39.82 28.31
N ALA A 15 15.47 40.91 27.59
CA ALA A 15 14.75 41.21 26.35
C ALA A 15 14.85 40.08 25.29
N ASP A 16 15.96 39.34 25.30
CA ASP A 16 16.23 38.19 24.44
C ASP A 16 15.36 36.95 24.78
N GLU A 17 15.07 36.70 26.05
CA GLU A 17 14.13 35.62 26.48
C GLU A 17 12.66 35.96 26.22
N ARG A 18 12.36 37.20 25.82
CA ARG A 18 11.03 37.61 25.35
C ARG A 18 10.84 37.39 23.84
N ALA A 19 11.87 36.93 23.11
CA ALA A 19 11.77 36.68 21.67
C ALA A 19 10.70 35.63 21.31
N VAL A 20 10.32 34.77 22.25
CA VAL A 20 9.19 33.85 22.09
C VAL A 20 8.34 33.92 23.35
N SER A 21 7.09 34.36 23.21
CA SER A 21 6.16 34.29 24.34
C SER A 21 5.89 32.81 24.67
N PRO A 22 5.60 32.46 25.95
CA PRO A 22 5.33 31.07 26.35
C PRO A 22 4.27 30.39 25.47
N VAL A 23 3.27 31.17 25.03
CA VAL A 23 2.19 30.70 24.16
C VAL A 23 2.68 30.43 22.75
N VAL A 24 3.50 31.33 22.18
CA VAL A 24 4.05 31.15 20.82
C VAL A 24 5.03 29.97 20.79
N GLY A 25 5.79 29.75 21.86
CA GLY A 25 6.69 28.60 21.96
C GLY A 25 5.94 27.26 21.91
N VAL A 26 4.83 27.17 22.64
CA VAL A 26 3.98 25.96 22.62
C VAL A 26 3.35 25.75 21.25
N ILE A 27 2.83 26.81 20.62
CA ILE A 27 2.22 26.69 19.28
C ILE A 27 3.26 26.23 18.25
N LEU A 28 4.46 26.80 18.25
CA LEU A 28 5.52 26.42 17.32
C LEU A 28 5.99 24.97 17.53
N MET A 29 6.14 24.54 18.78
CA MET A 29 6.55 23.16 19.11
C MET A 29 5.49 22.14 18.67
N VAL A 30 4.21 22.44 18.92
CA VAL A 30 3.11 21.56 18.54
C VAL A 30 2.95 21.53 17.01
N ALA A 31 3.06 22.67 16.34
CA ALA A 31 2.90 22.75 14.88
C ALA A 31 3.91 21.85 14.15
N ILE A 32 5.20 21.93 14.52
CA ILE A 32 6.25 21.15 13.83
C ILE A 32 6.08 19.65 14.10
N THR A 33 5.79 19.26 15.33
CA THR A 33 5.64 17.83 15.68
C THR A 33 4.41 17.21 15.02
N VAL A 34 3.30 17.93 14.91
CA VAL A 34 2.09 17.47 14.21
C VAL A 34 2.36 17.30 12.71
N ILE A 35 3.06 18.24 12.08
CA ILE A 35 3.42 18.14 10.65
C ILE A 35 4.33 16.92 10.42
N LEU A 36 5.40 16.77 11.22
CA LEU A 36 6.32 15.64 11.07
C LEU A 36 5.64 14.30 11.29
N ALA A 37 4.78 14.19 12.30
CA ALA A 37 4.03 12.96 12.57
C ALA A 37 3.08 12.60 11.42
N ALA A 38 2.33 13.57 10.88
CA ALA A 38 1.40 13.34 9.78
C ALA A 38 2.12 12.90 8.49
N VAL A 39 3.25 13.54 8.16
CA VAL A 39 4.05 13.23 6.98
C VAL A 39 4.63 11.81 7.08
N ILE A 40 5.19 11.44 8.24
CA ILE A 40 5.74 10.09 8.43
C ILE A 40 4.62 9.04 8.37
N ALA A 41 3.45 9.29 8.95
CA ALA A 41 2.32 8.37 8.87
C ALA A 41 1.88 8.11 7.41
N ALA A 42 1.86 9.14 6.57
CA ALA A 42 1.55 9.00 5.15
C ALA A 42 2.58 8.11 4.43
N PHE A 43 3.87 8.36 4.65
CA PHE A 43 4.93 7.51 4.08
C PHE A 43 4.91 6.07 4.59
N LEU A 44 4.56 5.85 5.85
CA LEU A 44 4.45 4.51 6.43
C LEU A 44 3.24 3.74 5.85
N MET A 45 2.13 4.43 5.61
CA MET A 45 0.93 3.82 5.01
C MET A 45 1.20 3.42 3.54
N ASP A 46 1.90 4.28 2.79
CA ASP A 46 2.29 4.03 1.39
C ASP A 46 3.21 2.79 1.24
N VAL A 47 4.15 2.58 2.16
CA VAL A 47 5.00 1.37 2.18
C VAL A 47 4.21 0.10 2.47
N GLY A 48 3.15 0.20 3.29
CA GLY A 48 2.27 -0.93 3.61
C GLY A 48 1.50 -1.47 2.42
N GLU A 49 1.24 -0.65 1.41
CA GLU A 49 0.49 -1.08 0.23
C GLU A 49 1.31 -1.94 -0.74
N ASN A 50 2.62 -1.75 -0.75
CA ASN A 50 3.53 -2.41 -1.67
C ASN A 50 3.96 -3.84 -1.23
N GLN A 51 3.50 -4.33 -0.08
CA GLN A 51 3.88 -5.65 0.45
C GLN A 51 2.75 -6.69 0.45
N ARG A 52 1.68 -6.50 -0.32
CA ARG A 52 0.68 -7.57 -0.48
C ARG A 52 1.27 -8.72 -1.30
N ALA A 53 1.03 -9.95 -0.84
CA ALA A 53 1.55 -11.14 -1.48
C ALA A 53 0.99 -11.27 -2.90
N PRO A 54 1.80 -11.67 -3.89
CA PRO A 54 1.28 -11.90 -5.24
C PRO A 54 0.23 -13.01 -5.23
N GLY A 55 -0.82 -12.84 -6.03
CA GLY A 55 -1.81 -13.89 -6.26
C GLY A 55 -1.10 -15.13 -6.80
N ARG A 56 -1.31 -16.28 -6.15
CA ARG A 56 -0.83 -17.57 -6.65
C ARG A 56 -2.02 -18.41 -7.05
N ALA A 57 -1.96 -19.01 -8.23
CA ALA A 57 -2.92 -20.03 -8.63
C ALA A 57 -2.18 -21.08 -9.47
N GLY A 58 -2.62 -22.33 -9.34
CA GLY A 58 -2.14 -23.45 -10.14
C GLY A 58 -3.10 -23.67 -11.30
N VAL A 59 -2.61 -23.57 -12.52
CA VAL A 59 -3.39 -23.80 -13.74
C VAL A 59 -2.76 -24.97 -14.51
N THR A 60 -3.62 -25.78 -15.12
CA THR A 60 -3.21 -26.82 -16.06
C THR A 60 -3.66 -26.37 -17.45
N ILE A 61 -2.76 -26.41 -18.42
CA ILE A 61 -3.04 -25.99 -19.79
C ILE A 61 -2.98 -27.22 -20.69
N ASN A 62 -3.99 -27.38 -21.54
CA ASN A 62 -4.04 -28.39 -22.56
C ASN A 62 -3.59 -27.81 -23.91
N GLU A 63 -2.31 -28.01 -24.23
CA GLU A 63 -1.67 -27.53 -25.47
C GLU A 63 -2.07 -28.31 -26.74
N SER A 64 -2.98 -29.29 -26.61
CA SER A 64 -3.49 -30.07 -27.75
C SER A 64 -4.76 -29.45 -28.37
N ALA A 65 -5.35 -28.44 -27.74
CA ALA A 65 -6.52 -27.71 -28.23
C ALA A 65 -6.12 -26.29 -28.65
N SER A 66 -6.72 -25.78 -29.73
CA SER A 66 -6.58 -24.38 -30.16
C SER A 66 -7.99 -23.80 -30.34
N PRO A 67 -8.44 -22.85 -29.50
CA PRO A 67 -7.73 -22.20 -28.39
C PRO A 67 -7.35 -23.15 -27.25
N HIS A 68 -6.33 -22.77 -26.47
CA HIS A 68 -5.79 -23.57 -25.36
C HIS A 68 -6.82 -23.64 -24.22
N GLU A 69 -7.15 -24.87 -23.81
CA GLU A 69 -8.04 -25.09 -22.67
C GLU A 69 -7.25 -24.97 -21.37
N VAL A 70 -7.61 -24.01 -20.52
CA VAL A 70 -6.97 -23.74 -19.24
C VAL A 70 -7.91 -24.16 -18.11
N THR A 71 -7.48 -25.13 -17.29
CA THR A 71 -8.22 -25.61 -16.13
C THR A 71 -7.58 -25.09 -14.84
N LEU A 72 -8.39 -24.44 -14.00
CA LEU A 72 -7.95 -23.96 -12.70
C LEU A 72 -7.84 -25.13 -11.72
N THR A 73 -6.63 -25.47 -11.29
CA THR A 73 -6.34 -26.61 -10.39
C THR A 73 -6.22 -26.19 -8.93
N SER A 74 -5.81 -24.96 -8.65
CA SER A 74 -5.70 -24.43 -7.30
C SER A 74 -5.85 -22.91 -7.31
N LEU A 75 -6.75 -22.39 -6.48
CA LEU A 75 -6.88 -20.97 -6.18
C LEU A 75 -6.12 -20.72 -4.88
N GLY A 76 -4.96 -20.04 -4.94
CA GLY A 76 -4.16 -19.74 -3.77
C GLY A 76 -4.73 -18.59 -2.94
N ASP A 77 -4.20 -18.41 -1.73
CA ASP A 77 -4.80 -17.62 -0.64
C ASP A 77 -4.99 -16.11 -0.90
N ASN A 78 -4.54 -15.59 -2.05
CA ASN A 78 -4.67 -14.18 -2.43
C ASN A 78 -5.16 -13.99 -3.87
N THR A 79 -5.68 -15.03 -4.51
CA THR A 79 -6.22 -14.97 -5.88
C THR A 79 -7.74 -15.05 -5.82
N ASP A 80 -8.42 -14.13 -6.48
CA ASP A 80 -9.89 -14.13 -6.57
C ASP A 80 -10.36 -14.77 -7.88
N THR A 81 -9.73 -14.39 -8.98
CA THR A 81 -10.06 -14.90 -10.32
C THR A 81 -8.79 -15.13 -11.13
N VAL A 82 -8.81 -16.11 -12.02
CA VAL A 82 -7.78 -16.35 -13.03
C VAL A 82 -8.37 -16.05 -14.40
N THR A 83 -7.65 -15.29 -15.22
CA THR A 83 -8.10 -14.88 -16.55
C THR A 83 -6.92 -14.84 -17.52
N CYS A 84 -7.21 -14.64 -18.80
CA CYS A 84 -6.20 -14.37 -19.82
C CYS A 84 -5.96 -12.85 -20.00
N SER A 85 -4.71 -12.46 -20.28
CA SER A 85 -4.22 -11.07 -20.32
C SER A 85 -4.93 -10.10 -21.29
N ALA A 86 -5.61 -10.59 -22.32
CA ALA A 86 -6.33 -9.82 -23.35
C ALA A 86 -7.86 -9.90 -23.21
N GLY A 87 -8.36 -10.50 -22.12
CA GLY A 87 -9.80 -10.52 -21.79
C GLY A 87 -10.56 -11.73 -22.33
N GLY A 88 -9.98 -12.92 -22.19
CA GLY A 88 -10.62 -14.21 -22.50
C GLY A 88 -11.62 -14.69 -21.43
N GLY A 89 -11.82 -16.01 -21.39
CA GLY A 89 -12.62 -16.62 -20.32
C GLY A 89 -11.93 -16.50 -18.95
N GLN A 90 -12.73 -16.62 -17.89
CA GLN A 90 -12.27 -16.46 -16.51
C GLN A 90 -12.70 -17.67 -15.67
N ALA A 91 -11.87 -18.04 -14.70
CA ALA A 91 -12.12 -19.07 -13.71
C ALA A 91 -11.98 -18.49 -12.30
N SER A 92 -13.02 -18.66 -11.49
CA SER A 92 -13.01 -18.20 -10.09
C SER A 92 -13.11 -19.37 -9.11
N SER A 93 -13.44 -20.58 -9.59
CA SER A 93 -13.52 -21.80 -8.77
C SER A 93 -12.59 -22.88 -9.29
N VAL A 94 -11.99 -23.64 -8.38
CA VAL A 94 -11.16 -24.79 -8.73
C VAL A 94 -12.02 -25.81 -9.51
N GLY A 95 -11.54 -26.22 -10.67
CA GLY A 95 -12.24 -27.08 -11.63
C GLY A 95 -12.89 -26.32 -12.79
N ASP A 96 -12.97 -25.00 -12.72
CA ASP A 96 -13.42 -24.19 -13.85
C ASP A 96 -12.41 -24.28 -14.99
N THR A 97 -12.95 -24.28 -16.21
CA THR A 97 -12.17 -24.38 -17.43
C THR A 97 -12.59 -23.25 -18.36
N PHE A 98 -11.60 -22.61 -18.98
CA PHE A 98 -11.81 -21.52 -19.93
C PHE A 98 -10.82 -21.60 -21.08
N ASP A 99 -11.22 -21.04 -22.21
CA ASP A 99 -10.40 -20.98 -23.41
C ASP A 99 -9.52 -19.73 -23.39
N CYS A 100 -8.23 -19.94 -23.67
CA CYS A 100 -7.23 -18.89 -23.81
C CYS A 100 -6.64 -18.91 -25.23
N PRO A 101 -6.65 -17.78 -25.95
CA PRO A 101 -5.97 -17.66 -27.24
C PRO A 101 -4.46 -17.89 -27.17
N ASP A 102 -3.88 -18.29 -28.30
CA ASP A 102 -2.43 -18.46 -28.44
C ASP A 102 -1.69 -17.11 -28.34
N GLY A 103 -0.52 -17.12 -27.70
CA GLY A 103 0.31 -15.94 -27.44
C GLY A 103 -0.13 -15.13 -26.24
N GLU A 104 -1.05 -15.65 -25.43
CA GLU A 104 -1.58 -14.96 -24.26
C GLU A 104 -0.89 -15.40 -22.96
N SER A 105 -1.07 -14.62 -21.90
CA SER A 105 -0.57 -14.96 -20.57
C SER A 105 -1.73 -15.23 -19.64
N VAL A 106 -1.63 -16.30 -18.86
CA VAL A 106 -2.60 -16.62 -17.80
C VAL A 106 -2.21 -15.83 -16.55
N ILE A 107 -3.13 -14.97 -16.11
CA ILE A 107 -2.93 -14.06 -14.99
C ILE A 107 -3.88 -14.40 -13.84
N ALA A 108 -3.35 -14.39 -12.62
CA ALA A 108 -4.11 -14.37 -11.38
C ALA A 108 -4.44 -12.91 -11.03
N VAL A 109 -5.71 -12.63 -10.81
CA VAL A 109 -6.22 -11.33 -10.36
C VAL A 109 -6.61 -11.46 -8.90
N THR A 110 -6.08 -10.58 -8.06
CA THR A 110 -6.47 -10.49 -6.65
C THR A 110 -7.71 -9.60 -6.50
N GLY A 111 -8.42 -9.69 -5.36
CA GLY A 111 -9.64 -8.88 -5.12
C GLY A 111 -9.43 -7.36 -5.13
N ASP A 112 -8.17 -6.91 -5.09
CA ASP A 112 -7.77 -5.50 -5.19
C ASP A 112 -7.40 -5.08 -6.63
N GLY A 113 -7.51 -5.99 -7.61
CA GLY A 113 -7.16 -5.74 -9.01
C GLY A 113 -5.66 -5.87 -9.32
N SER A 114 -4.87 -6.49 -8.43
CA SER A 114 -3.46 -6.77 -8.71
C SER A 114 -3.33 -8.01 -9.60
N GLU A 115 -2.55 -7.90 -10.67
CA GLU A 115 -2.35 -8.98 -11.63
C GLU A 115 -0.99 -9.65 -11.42
N THR A 116 -0.98 -10.99 -11.38
CA THR A 116 0.24 -11.80 -11.31
C THR A 116 0.25 -12.80 -12.45
N VAL A 117 1.31 -12.76 -13.28
CA VAL A 117 1.48 -13.72 -14.37
C VAL A 117 1.85 -15.09 -13.80
N ILE A 118 1.00 -16.09 -14.05
CA ILE A 118 1.23 -17.48 -13.65
C ILE A 118 2.01 -18.21 -14.75
N ARG A 119 1.63 -17.97 -16.00
CA ARG A 119 2.27 -18.52 -17.19
C ARG A 119 2.15 -17.52 -18.33
N SER A 120 3.21 -17.41 -19.12
CA SER A 120 3.31 -16.48 -20.25
C SER A 120 3.48 -17.27 -21.53
N ASP A 121 2.99 -16.70 -22.63
CA ASP A 121 3.15 -17.21 -24.00
C ASP A 121 2.66 -18.67 -24.12
N ILE A 122 1.36 -18.86 -23.87
CA ILE A 122 0.70 -20.16 -24.09
C ILE A 122 0.18 -20.29 -25.52
#